data_AF-A0A6C0JHJ7-F1
#
_entry.id   AF-A0A6C0JHJ7-F1
#
_cell.length_a   1.000
_cell.length_b   1.000
_cell.length_c   1.000
_cell.angle_alpha   90.00
_cell.angle_beta   90.00
_cell.angle_gamma   90.00
#
_symmetry.space_group_name_H-M   'P 1'
#
loop_
_entity.id
_entity.type
_entity.pdbx_description
1 polymer ?
#
loop_
_entity_poly.entity_id
_entity_poly.type
_entity_poly.pdbx_seq_one_letter_code
_entity_poly.pdbx_strand_id
1 'polypeptide(L)'
;MDISTIVKSLSTVEMILLVGFIIFIVSPISIPSFLAGIFDSSLGMLMLFVIILFLFFYVNPILGVVFIFVSYEILRRSAQFTSRTTIMQHTPSQEKKNNQMKAMNPVKSESLEEEMVNKMAPVGHSDISVYTTSTFKPVADKVGSASLV
;
A
#
# COMPACT_ATOMS: atom_id res chain seq x y z
N MET A 1 20.87 2.61 -44.93
CA MET A 1 21.93 2.02 -44.09
C MET A 1 21.77 0.52 -44.21
N ASP A 2 22.71 -0.16 -44.89
CA ASP A 2 22.53 -1.58 -45.20
C ASP A 2 22.72 -2.44 -43.96
N ILE A 3 21.65 -3.05 -43.48
CA ILE A 3 21.66 -4.04 -42.39
C ILE A 3 22.69 -5.16 -42.62
N SER A 4 22.98 -5.50 -43.88
CA SER A 4 23.98 -6.52 -44.21
C SER A 4 25.42 -6.10 -43.91
N THR A 5 25.79 -4.81 -44.01
CA THR A 5 27.16 -4.37 -43.71
C THR A 5 27.39 -4.29 -42.21
N ILE A 6 26.35 -3.95 -41.46
CA ILE A 6 26.32 -3.92 -40.00
C ILE A 6 26.49 -5.32 -39.40
N VAL A 7 25.81 -6.34 -39.91
CA VAL A 7 25.96 -7.72 -39.40
C VAL A 7 27.34 -8.29 -39.75
N LYS A 8 27.93 -7.86 -40.87
CA LYS A 8 29.29 -8.26 -41.26
C LYS A 8 30.40 -7.63 -40.43
N SER A 9 30.14 -6.53 -39.72
CA SER A 9 31.14 -5.90 -38.84
C SER A 9 31.23 -6.56 -37.45
N LEU A 10 30.35 -7.52 -37.15
CA LEU A 10 30.33 -8.22 -35.86
C LEU A 10 31.37 -9.34 -35.84
N SER A 11 32.09 -9.45 -34.72
CA SER A 11 32.91 -10.60 -34.39
C SER A 11 32.05 -11.85 -34.16
N THR A 12 32.62 -13.04 -34.37
CA THR A 12 31.95 -14.33 -34.11
C THR A 12 31.37 -14.40 -32.70
N VAL A 13 32.08 -13.86 -31.71
CA VAL A 13 31.62 -13.85 -30.30
C VAL A 13 30.41 -12.94 -30.12
N GLU A 14 30.41 -11.77 -30.76
CA GLU A 14 29.30 -10.80 -30.68
C GLU A 14 28.06 -11.33 -31.40
N MET A 15 28.26 -12.07 -32.50
CA MET A 15 27.17 -12.73 -33.21
C MET A 15 26.51 -13.80 -32.32
N ILE A 16 27.30 -14.64 -31.64
CA ILE A 16 26.78 -15.65 -30.71
C ILE A 16 25.99 -14.98 -29.58
N LEU A 17 26.53 -13.89 -29.02
CA LEU A 17 25.89 -13.15 -27.94
C LEU A 17 24.58 -12.48 -28.38
N LEU A 18 24.55 -11.90 -29.58
CA LEU A 18 23.34 -11.32 -30.18
C LEU A 18 22.26 -12.40 -30.39
N VAL A 19 22.63 -13.56 -30.92
CA VAL A 19 21.69 -14.68 -31.08
C VAL A 19 21.16 -15.15 -29.72
N GLY A 20 22.04 -15.24 -28.70
CA GLY A 20 21.64 -15.55 -27.33
C GLY A 20 20.62 -14.57 -26.75
N PHE A 21 20.80 -13.27 -26.99
CA PHE A 21 19.84 -12.24 -26.57
C PHE A 21 18.49 -12.37 -27.27
N ILE A 22 18.48 -12.64 -28.58
CA ILE A 22 17.22 -12.84 -29.32
C ILE A 22 16.48 -14.08 -28.79
N ILE A 23 17.20 -15.19 -28.58
CA ILE A 23 16.62 -16.41 -28.01
C ILE A 23 16.05 -16.12 -26.61
N PHE A 24 16.76 -15.36 -25.78
CA PHE A 24 16.28 -14.98 -24.45
C PHE A 24 14.98 -14.16 -24.51
N ILE A 25 14.88 -13.19 -25.42
CA ILE A 25 13.68 -12.35 -25.59
C ILE A 25 12.49 -13.20 -26.01
N VAL A 26 12.67 -14.11 -26.98
CA VAL A 26 11.58 -14.94 -27.51
C VAL A 26 11.19 -16.06 -26.56
N SER A 27 12.15 -16.61 -25.80
CA SER A 27 11.91 -17.77 -24.96
C SER A 27 11.25 -17.37 -23.64
N PRO A 28 10.12 -17.99 -23.24
CA PRO A 28 9.43 -17.73 -21.98
C PRO A 28 10.13 -18.43 -20.79
N ILE A 29 11.41 -18.14 -20.58
CA ILE A 29 12.20 -18.67 -19.47
C ILE A 29 11.91 -17.85 -18.22
N SER A 30 11.37 -18.51 -17.19
CA SER A 30 11.20 -17.93 -15.86
C SER A 30 12.55 -17.77 -15.15
N ILE A 31 12.74 -16.62 -14.49
CA ILE A 31 13.96 -16.35 -13.71
C ILE A 31 13.85 -17.08 -12.36
N PRO A 32 14.87 -17.86 -11.95
CA PRO A 32 14.85 -18.51 -10.63
C PRO A 32 14.82 -17.46 -9.50
N SER A 33 14.17 -17.78 -8.40
CA SER A 33 13.91 -16.83 -7.29
C SER A 33 15.16 -16.11 -6.77
N PHE A 34 16.31 -16.80 -6.71
CA PHE A 34 17.58 -16.21 -6.30
C PHE A 34 18.03 -15.07 -7.23
N LEU A 35 17.93 -15.24 -8.56
CA LEU A 35 18.26 -14.19 -9.52
C LEU A 35 17.24 -13.06 -9.50
N ALA A 36 15.95 -13.38 -9.31
CA ALA A 36 14.90 -12.38 -9.25
C ALA A 36 15.15 -11.35 -8.13
N GLY A 37 15.56 -11.81 -6.95
CA GLY A 37 15.91 -10.92 -5.83
C GLY A 37 17.10 -10.00 -6.12
N ILE A 38 18.08 -10.46 -6.90
CA ILE A 38 19.24 -9.64 -7.31
C ILE A 38 18.77 -8.51 -8.22
N PHE A 39 18.03 -8.82 -9.30
CA PHE A 39 17.63 -7.84 -10.31
C PHE A 39 16.55 -6.85 -9.84
N ASP A 40 15.72 -7.23 -8.86
CA ASP A 40 14.71 -6.33 -8.27
C ASP A 40 15.32 -5.35 -7.23
N SER A 41 16.53 -5.63 -6.75
CA SER A 41 17.24 -4.70 -5.86
C SER A 41 17.75 -3.46 -6.60
N SER A 42 17.82 -2.32 -5.91
CA SER A 42 18.42 -1.09 -6.48
C SER A 42 19.86 -1.31 -6.97
N LEU A 43 20.60 -2.21 -6.32
CA LEU A 43 21.96 -2.58 -6.71
C LEU A 43 21.97 -3.37 -8.03
N GLY A 44 21.05 -4.32 -8.22
CA GLY A 44 20.93 -5.08 -9.47
C GLY A 44 20.52 -4.22 -10.66
N MET A 45 19.64 -3.24 -10.43
CA MET A 45 19.27 -2.28 -11.47
C MET A 45 20.45 -1.39 -11.88
N LEU A 46 21.27 -0.96 -10.92
CA LEU A 46 22.52 -0.23 -11.19
C LEU A 46 23.50 -1.10 -11.98
N MET A 47 23.65 -2.37 -11.60
CA MET A 47 24.49 -3.32 -12.34
C MET A 47 24.04 -3.49 -13.80
N LEU A 48 22.73 -3.63 -14.06
CA LEU A 48 22.20 -3.69 -15.43
C LEU A 48 22.54 -2.41 -16.21
N PHE A 49 22.40 -1.24 -15.59
CA PHE A 49 22.77 0.03 -16.21
C PHE A 49 24.26 0.11 -16.57
N VAL A 50 25.15 -0.34 -15.67
CA VAL A 50 26.60 -0.40 -15.94
C VAL A 50 26.91 -1.35 -17.10
N ILE A 51 26.25 -2.52 -17.17
CA ILE A 51 26.44 -3.47 -18.28
C ILE A 51 25.96 -2.85 -19.61
N ILE A 52 24.85 -2.12 -19.61
CA ILE A 52 24.37 -1.39 -20.80
C ILE A 52 25.44 -0.40 -21.26
N LEU A 53 25.96 0.45 -20.36
CA LEU A 53 27.01 1.41 -20.70
C LEU A 53 28.28 0.72 -21.22
N PHE A 54 28.67 -0.39 -20.58
CA PHE A 54 29.81 -1.19 -21.01
C PHE A 54 29.63 -1.70 -22.45
N LEU A 55 28.45 -2.23 -22.79
CA LEU A 55 28.13 -2.70 -24.14
C LEU A 55 28.16 -1.55 -25.18
N PHE A 56 27.75 -0.34 -24.80
CA PHE A 56 27.78 0.80 -25.71
C PHE A 56 29.19 1.35 -25.96
N PHE A 57 30.07 1.35 -24.95
CA PHE A 57 31.40 1.94 -25.06
C PHE A 57 32.47 0.97 -25.58
N TYR A 58 32.37 -0.32 -25.23
CA TYR A 58 33.44 -1.31 -25.49
C TYR A 58 33.08 -2.35 -26.54
N VAL A 59 31.81 -2.43 -26.97
CA VAL A 59 31.29 -3.42 -27.91
C VAL A 59 30.52 -2.69 -29.01
N ASN A 60 29.90 -3.42 -29.94
CA ASN A 60 29.02 -2.87 -30.96
C ASN A 60 27.75 -2.21 -30.34
N PRO A 61 27.41 -0.96 -30.71
CA PRO A 61 26.25 -0.24 -30.17
C PRO A 61 24.91 -0.97 -30.33
N ILE A 62 24.79 -1.81 -31.36
CA ILE A 62 23.58 -2.60 -31.61
C ILE A 62 23.34 -3.64 -30.52
N LEU A 63 24.40 -4.28 -30.01
CA LEU A 63 24.28 -5.18 -28.88
C LEU A 63 23.76 -4.41 -27.67
N GLY A 64 24.23 -3.18 -27.44
CA GLY A 64 23.72 -2.30 -26.39
C GLY A 64 22.21 -2.05 -26.51
N VAL A 65 21.74 -1.69 -27.72
CA VAL A 65 20.30 -1.47 -27.98
C VAL A 65 19.49 -2.74 -27.75
N VAL A 66 19.95 -3.88 -28.26
CA VAL A 66 19.27 -5.18 -28.05
C VAL A 66 19.27 -5.56 -26.56
N PHE A 67 20.35 -5.29 -25.85
CA PHE A 67 20.47 -5.59 -24.43
C PHE A 67 19.53 -4.74 -23.55
N ILE A 68 19.10 -3.56 -24.00
CA ILE A 68 18.04 -2.80 -23.32
C ILE A 68 16.74 -3.60 -23.30
N PHE A 69 16.38 -4.25 -24.41
CA PHE A 69 15.19 -5.12 -24.45
C PHE A 69 15.35 -6.36 -23.58
N VAL A 70 16.55 -6.96 -23.57
CA VAL A 70 16.87 -8.07 -22.67
C VAL A 70 16.73 -7.64 -21.20
N SER A 71 17.28 -6.48 -20.84
CA SER A 71 17.20 -5.93 -19.48
C SER A 71 15.77 -5.65 -19.07
N TYR A 72 14.95 -5.12 -19.99
CA TYR A 72 13.51 -4.94 -19.78
C TYR A 72 12.81 -6.29 -19.53
N GLU A 73 13.10 -7.31 -20.32
CA GLU A 73 12.54 -8.66 -20.11
C GLU A 73 12.99 -9.27 -18.78
N ILE A 74 14.24 -9.07 -18.38
CA ILE A 74 14.74 -9.50 -17.05
C ILE A 74 13.92 -8.85 -15.93
N LEU A 75 13.76 -7.54 -15.96
CA LEU A 75 13.02 -6.77 -14.94
C LEU A 75 11.53 -7.13 -14.92
N ARG A 76 10.92 -7.28 -16.11
CA ARG A 76 9.52 -7.67 -16.24
C ARG A 76 9.26 -9.05 -15.65
N ARG A 77 10.17 -10.00 -15.90
CA ARG A 77 10.07 -11.38 -15.37
C ARG A 77 10.39 -11.46 -13.88
N SER A 78 11.36 -10.69 -13.38
CA SER A 78 11.70 -10.66 -11.95
C SER A 78 10.58 -10.04 -11.11
N ALA A 79 9.90 -9.00 -11.62
CA ALA A 79 8.80 -8.34 -10.94
C ALA A 79 7.59 -9.25 -10.69
N GLN A 80 7.40 -10.32 -11.47
CA GLN A 80 6.34 -11.31 -11.21
C GLN A 80 6.64 -12.17 -9.97
N PHE A 81 7.92 -12.37 -9.63
CA PHE A 81 8.33 -13.14 -8.45
C PHE A 81 8.36 -12.27 -7.19
N THR A 82 8.75 -11.01 -7.30
CA THR A 82 8.64 -10.08 -6.20
C THR A 82 7.16 -9.78 -5.96
N SER A 83 6.67 -10.09 -4.75
CA SER A 83 5.29 -9.88 -4.30
C SER A 83 4.73 -8.45 -4.46
N ARG A 84 5.52 -7.48 -4.92
CA ARG A 84 5.10 -6.11 -5.26
C ARG A 84 3.98 -6.09 -6.29
N THR A 85 4.04 -6.94 -7.31
CA THR A 85 2.97 -7.01 -8.33
C THR A 85 1.66 -7.52 -7.73
N THR A 86 1.73 -8.59 -6.93
CA THR A 86 0.58 -9.13 -6.18
C THR A 86 0.01 -8.12 -5.17
N ILE A 87 0.87 -7.44 -4.42
CA ILE A 87 0.45 -6.40 -3.45
C ILE A 87 -0.23 -5.24 -4.18
N MET A 88 0.31 -4.77 -5.30
CA MET A 88 -0.31 -3.68 -6.07
C MET A 88 -1.65 -4.08 -6.70
N GLN A 89 -1.80 -5.33 -7.15
CA GLN A 89 -3.06 -5.82 -7.72
C GLN A 89 -4.16 -5.98 -6.67
N HIS A 90 -3.80 -6.34 -5.43
CA HIS A 90 -4.76 -6.61 -4.37
C HIS A 90 -4.94 -5.47 -3.36
N THR A 91 -4.12 -4.43 -3.40
CA THR A 91 -4.27 -3.25 -2.54
C THR A 91 -5.28 -2.27 -3.17
N PRO A 92 -6.43 -2.00 -2.54
CA PRO A 92 -7.39 -1.05 -3.08
C PRO A 92 -6.80 0.37 -3.09
N SER A 93 -7.22 1.19 -4.06
CA SER A 93 -6.84 2.60 -4.08
C SER A 93 -7.31 3.32 -2.81
N GLN A 94 -6.61 4.40 -2.44
CA GLN A 94 -6.98 5.22 -1.28
C GLN A 94 -8.41 5.76 -1.40
N GLU A 95 -8.87 6.04 -2.62
CA GLU A 95 -10.24 6.43 -2.89
C GLU A 95 -11.25 5.32 -2.55
N LYS A 96 -11.00 4.08 -3.00
CA LYS A 96 -11.83 2.92 -2.64
C LYS A 96 -11.85 2.68 -1.14
N LYS A 97 -10.69 2.79 -0.49
CA LYS A 97 -10.58 2.70 0.98
C LYS A 97 -11.40 3.78 1.67
N ASN A 98 -11.28 5.03 1.23
CA ASN A 98 -12.03 6.15 1.81
C ASN A 98 -13.54 5.97 1.62
N ASN A 99 -13.98 5.52 0.45
CA ASN A 99 -15.39 5.23 0.20
C ASN A 99 -15.90 4.09 1.09
N GLN A 100 -15.10 3.03 1.29
CA GLN A 100 -15.43 1.95 2.21
C GLN A 100 -15.50 2.45 3.66
N MET A 101 -14.56 3.29 4.11
CA MET A 101 -14.58 3.85 5.46
C MET A 101 -15.78 4.78 5.68
N LYS A 102 -16.17 5.57 4.67
CA LYS A 102 -17.38 6.38 4.72
C LYS A 102 -18.64 5.51 4.77
N ALA A 103 -18.68 4.40 4.03
CA ALA A 103 -19.81 3.47 4.06
C ALA A 103 -19.92 2.74 5.42
N MET A 104 -18.80 2.42 6.05
CA MET A 104 -18.76 1.78 7.37
C MET A 104 -19.01 2.77 8.53
N ASN A 105 -18.81 4.06 8.30
CA ASN A 105 -19.08 5.12 9.27
C ASN A 105 -20.06 6.16 8.69
N PRO A 106 -21.34 5.80 8.52
CA PRO A 106 -22.35 6.76 8.09
C PRO A 106 -22.48 7.87 9.13
N VAL A 107 -22.73 9.09 8.67
CA VAL A 107 -22.93 10.24 9.55
C VAL A 107 -24.22 10.00 10.35
N LYS A 108 -24.08 9.81 11.65
CA LYS A 108 -25.21 9.72 12.59
C LYS A 108 -25.72 11.13 12.88
N SER A 109 -27.05 11.27 12.98
CA SER A 109 -27.70 12.56 13.31
C SER A 109 -27.49 12.97 14.76
N GLU A 110 -27.35 12.00 15.66
CA GLU A 110 -27.11 12.20 17.08
C GLU A 110 -25.71 11.71 17.44
N SER A 111 -25.06 12.47 18.31
CA SER A 111 -23.75 12.12 18.87
C SER A 111 -23.87 11.00 19.90
N LEU A 112 -22.77 10.29 20.15
CA LEU A 112 -22.74 9.25 21.19
C LEU A 112 -23.01 9.85 22.58
N GLU A 113 -22.60 11.09 22.75
CA GLU A 113 -22.78 11.90 23.94
C GLU A 113 -24.26 12.23 24.14
N GLU A 114 -24.98 12.64 23.10
CA GLU A 114 -26.43 12.86 23.16
C GLU A 114 -27.19 11.56 23.43
N GLU A 115 -26.83 10.45 22.78
CA GLU A 115 -27.44 9.14 23.02
C GLU A 115 -27.24 8.68 24.48
N MET A 116 -26.02 8.84 25.01
CA MET A 116 -25.69 8.52 26.40
C MET A 116 -26.45 9.41 27.39
N VAL A 117 -26.54 10.71 27.13
CA VAL A 117 -27.27 11.65 27.99
C VAL A 117 -28.76 11.29 28.00
N ASN A 118 -29.37 11.03 26.86
CA ASN A 118 -30.77 10.59 26.78
C ASN A 118 -31.02 9.28 27.55
N LYS A 119 -30.06 8.35 27.53
CA LYS A 119 -30.17 7.05 28.21
C LYS A 119 -29.95 7.14 29.72
N MET A 120 -29.01 7.97 30.17
CA MET A 120 -28.59 8.02 31.57
C MET A 120 -29.27 9.13 32.38
N ALA A 121 -29.79 10.17 31.72
CA ALA A 121 -30.42 11.28 32.42
C ALA A 121 -31.86 10.93 32.83
N PRO A 122 -32.22 11.01 34.13
CA PRO A 122 -33.56 10.68 34.62
C PRO A 122 -34.61 11.77 34.34
N VAL A 123 -34.24 12.84 33.62
CA VAL A 123 -35.14 13.95 33.28
C VAL A 123 -36.15 13.54 32.23
N GLY A 124 -37.44 13.74 32.52
CA GLY A 124 -38.56 13.48 31.60
C GLY A 124 -39.05 12.03 31.52
N HIS A 125 -38.38 11.08 32.18
CA HIS A 125 -38.71 9.65 32.16
C HIS A 125 -39.21 9.10 33.50
N SER A 126 -39.18 9.90 34.57
CA SER A 126 -39.81 9.55 35.85
C SER A 126 -41.33 9.68 35.75
N ASP A 127 -42.06 8.75 36.36
CA ASP A 127 -43.51 8.89 36.57
C ASP A 127 -43.82 10.28 37.14
N ILE A 128 -44.93 10.89 36.68
CA ILE A 128 -45.38 12.21 37.12
C ILE A 128 -45.31 12.22 38.65
N SER A 129 -44.48 13.08 39.23
CA SER A 129 -44.28 13.16 40.67
C SER A 129 -45.64 13.38 41.32
N VAL A 130 -46.23 12.31 41.86
CA VAL A 130 -47.43 12.41 42.68
C VAL A 130 -46.96 13.11 43.94
N TYR A 131 -47.20 14.42 44.01
CA TYR A 131 -46.95 15.20 45.20
C TYR A 131 -47.87 14.67 46.30
N THR A 132 -47.38 13.71 47.09
CA THR A 132 -48.01 13.35 48.35
C THR A 132 -47.85 14.57 49.26
N THR A 133 -48.93 15.32 49.46
CA THR A 133 -48.95 16.44 50.38
C THR A 133 -48.88 15.88 51.80
N SER A 134 -47.67 15.68 52.28
CA SER A 134 -47.44 15.25 53.66
C SER A 134 -47.72 16.43 54.60
N THR A 135 -48.58 16.22 55.60
CA THR A 135 -48.83 17.18 56.68
C THR A 135 -47.65 17.27 57.67
N PHE A 136 -46.57 16.51 57.44
CA PHE A 136 -45.39 16.51 58.29
C PHE A 136 -44.68 17.86 58.22
N LYS A 137 -44.76 18.62 59.32
CA LYS A 137 -43.93 19.78 59.56
C LYS A 137 -42.71 19.31 60.37
N PRO A 138 -41.49 19.40 59.84
CA PRO A 138 -40.30 19.05 60.61
C PRO A 138 -40.19 20.01 61.79
N VAL A 139 -40.36 19.49 62.99
CA VAL A 139 -40.05 20.21 64.23
C VAL A 139 -38.66 19.75 64.63
N ALA A 140 -37.73 20.69 64.76
CA ALA A 140 -36.40 20.37 65.28
C ALA A 140 -36.57 19.84 66.71
N ASP A 141 -36.09 18.62 66.96
CA ASP A 141 -36.04 18.08 68.33
C ASP A 141 -35.16 18.97 69.21
N LYS A 142 -35.40 18.95 70.52
CA LYS A 142 -34.68 19.78 71.51
C LYS A 142 -33.16 19.66 71.32
N VAL A 143 -32.56 20.66 70.68
CA VAL A 143 -31.11 20.80 70.46
C VAL A 143 -30.37 21.22 71.73
N GLY A 144 -30.68 20.60 72.88
CA GLY A 144 -30.03 20.80 74.17
C GLY A 144 -29.40 22.20 74.37
N SER A 145 -28.09 22.23 74.61
CA SER A 145 -27.30 23.47 74.74
C SER A 145 -26.52 23.83 73.46
N ALA A 146 -26.83 23.22 72.31
CA ALA A 146 -26.09 23.44 71.07
C ALA A 146 -26.53 24.72 70.30
N SER A 147 -27.55 25.43 70.81
CA SER A 147 -28.09 26.66 70.21
C SER A 147 -27.72 27.94 70.99
N LEU A 148 -26.62 27.92 71.74
CA LEU A 148 -26.03 29.12 72.34
C LEU A 148 -24.58 29.26 71.91
N VAL A 149 -24.38 29.62 70.65
CA VAL A 149 -23.31 30.52 70.17
C VAL A 149 -23.86 31.31 68.99
#